data_AF-A0A397S2T5-F1
#
_entry.id   AF-A0A397S2T5-F1
#
_cell.length_a   1.000
_cell.length_b   1.000
_cell.length_c   1.000
_cell.angle_alpha   90.00
_cell.angle_beta   90.00
_cell.angle_gamma   90.00
#
_symmetry.space_group_name_H-M   'P 1'
#
loop_
_entity.id
_entity.type
_entity.pdbx_description
1 polymer ?
#
loop_
_entity_poly.entity_id
_entity_poly.type
_entity_poly.pdbx_seq_one_letter_code
_entity_poly.pdbx_strand_id
1 'polypeptide(L)' 'QQKYPRDRFEIVLKSNNFRMKCSDCPGRLYQPGPGFSLENFEIHLKNKDHRFNVEKRLNPD' A
#
# COMPACT_ATOMS: atom_id res chain seq x y z
N GLN A 1 2.11 10.07 -4.56
CA GLN A 1 0.87 10.19 -3.75
C GLN A 1 -0.30 10.90 -4.47
N GLN A 2 -0.12 11.54 -5.63
CA GLN A 2 -1.20 12.28 -6.31
C GLN A 2 -2.39 11.40 -6.77
N LYS A 3 -2.13 10.12 -7.10
CA LYS A 3 -3.16 9.16 -7.57
C LYS A 3 -3.97 8.51 -6.44
N TYR A 4 -3.42 8.50 -5.22
CA TYR A 4 -3.95 7.82 -4.03
C TYR A 4 -3.65 8.69 -2.80
N PRO A 5 -4.34 9.85 -2.65
CA PRO A 5 -3.99 10.84 -1.64
C PRO A 5 -4.39 10.42 -0.22
N ARG A 6 -5.32 9.47 -0.10
CA ARG A 6 -5.85 8.98 1.17
C ARG A 6 -5.15 7.70 1.65
N ASP A 7 -4.48 7.01 0.75
CA ASP A 7 -3.82 5.74 1.00
C ASP A 7 -2.46 6.00 1.63
N ARG A 8 -2.20 5.41 2.82
CA ARG A 8 -0.94 5.61 3.53
C ARG A 8 -0.10 4.34 3.42
N PHE A 9 1.03 4.44 2.74
CA PHE A 9 1.98 3.34 2.58
C PHE A 9 3.41 3.85 2.62
N GLU A 10 4.32 2.97 3.05
CA GLU A 10 5.74 3.26 3.23
C GLU A 10 6.60 2.31 2.42
N ILE A 11 7.69 2.83 1.89
CA ILE A 11 8.71 2.05 1.17
C ILE A 11 9.87 1.81 2.12
N VAL A 12 10.10 0.55 2.48
CA VAL A 12 11.19 0.13 3.35
C VAL A 12 12.29 -0.48 2.49
N LEU A 13 13.43 0.20 2.39
CA LEU A 13 14.62 -0.30 1.72
C LEU A 13 15.49 -1.07 2.72
N LYS A 14 15.78 -2.34 2.46
CA LYS A 14 16.76 -3.15 3.22
C LYS A 14 17.70 -3.88 2.27
N SER A 15 19.01 -3.61 2.41
CA SER A 15 20.12 -4.37 1.82
C SER A 15 19.82 -4.89 0.40
N ASN A 16 19.61 -3.97 -0.54
CA ASN A 16 19.29 -4.21 -1.95
C ASN A 16 17.85 -4.60 -2.33
N ASN A 17 16.93 -4.70 -1.38
CA ASN A 17 15.51 -4.97 -1.66
C ASN A 17 14.65 -3.89 -1.00
N PHE A 18 13.75 -3.26 -1.76
CA PHE A 18 12.69 -2.45 -1.17
C PHE A 18 11.44 -3.27 -1.00
N ARG A 19 10.65 -2.95 0.02
CA ARG A 19 9.36 -3.55 0.33
C ARG A 19 8.34 -2.45 0.55
N MET A 20 7.11 -2.69 0.15
CA MET A 20 6.01 -1.75 0.35
C MET A 20 5.18 -2.23 1.54
N LYS A 21 4.97 -1.35 2.52
CA LYS A 21 4.13 -1.59 3.68
C LYS A 21 2.91 -0.68 3.63
N CYS A 22 1.73 -1.25 3.60
CA CYS A 22 0.50 -0.48 3.77
C CYS A 22 0.28 -0.18 5.25
N SER A 23 -0.02 1.07 5.59
CA SER A 23 -0.37 1.48 6.97
C SER A 23 -1.82 1.14 7.30
N ASP A 24 -2.70 1.16 6.29
CA ASP A 24 -4.13 0.86 6.44
C ASP A 24 -4.40 -0.66 6.49
N CYS A 25 -3.51 -1.47 5.90
CA CYS A 25 -3.60 -2.92 5.90
C CYS A 25 -2.39 -3.55 6.62
N PRO A 26 -2.42 -3.64 7.97
CA PRO A 26 -1.34 -4.26 8.73
C PRO A 26 -1.25 -5.75 8.43
N GLY A 27 -0.04 -6.25 8.14
CA GLY A 27 0.24 -7.68 7.95
C GLY A 27 0.61 -8.10 6.53
N ARG A 28 0.52 -7.22 5.53
CA ARG A 28 0.98 -7.52 4.17
C ARG A 28 2.17 -6.65 3.77
N LEU A 29 3.31 -7.29 3.56
CA LEU A 29 4.49 -6.70 2.95
C LEU A 29 4.53 -7.12 1.48
N TYR A 30 4.50 -6.14 0.58
CA TYR A 30 4.53 -6.40 -0.85
C TYR A 30 5.95 -6.31 -1.38
N GLN A 31 6.33 -7.31 -2.16
CA GLN A 31 7.56 -7.27 -2.95
C GLN A 31 7.31 -6.48 -4.24
N PRO A 32 8.24 -5.62 -4.64
CA PRO A 32 8.14 -4.89 -5.89
C PRO A 32 8.18 -5.85 -7.07
N GLY A 33 7.44 -5.49 -8.13
CA GLY A 33 7.46 -6.25 -9.37
C GLY A 33 8.80 -6.10 -10.12
N PRO A 34 8.99 -6.86 -11.20
CA PRO A 34 10.14 -6.67 -12.10
C PRO A 34 10.22 -5.21 -12.55
N GLY A 35 11.43 -4.64 -12.57
CA GLY A 35 11.63 -3.23 -12.92
C GLY A 35 11.32 -2.22 -11.81
N PHE A 36 11.29 -2.66 -10.54
CA PHE A 36 11.01 -1.80 -9.39
C PHE A 36 9.58 -1.19 -9.42
N SER A 37 8.66 -1.86 -10.12
CA SER A 37 7.30 -1.36 -10.34
C SER A 37 6.36 -1.62 -9.17
N LEU A 38 5.46 -0.66 -8.93
CA LEU A 38 4.40 -0.75 -7.92
C LEU A 38 3.12 -1.43 -8.43
N GLU A 39 3.17 -2.06 -9.59
CA GLU A 39 2.00 -2.58 -10.31
C GLU A 39 1.21 -3.60 -9.46
N ASN A 40 1.92 -4.54 -8.82
CA ASN A 40 1.32 -5.49 -7.87
C ASN A 40 0.69 -4.79 -6.65
N PHE A 41 1.27 -3.67 -6.22
CA PHE A 41 0.75 -2.89 -5.11
C PHE A 41 -0.45 -2.03 -5.54
N GLU A 42 -0.52 -1.55 -6.77
CA GLU A 42 -1.69 -0.85 -7.29
C GLU A 42 -2.93 -1.74 -7.32
N ILE A 43 -2.77 -3.05 -7.54
CA ILE A 43 -3.88 -4.01 -7.41
C ILE A 43 -4.40 -4.04 -5.97
N HIS A 44 -3.50 -4.04 -4.98
CA HIS A 44 -3.87 -3.94 -3.57
C HIS A 44 -4.63 -2.64 -3.28
N LEU A 45 -4.15 -1.49 -3.79
CA LEU A 45 -4.82 -0.19 -3.61
C LEU A 45 -6.21 -0.14 -4.25
N LYS A 46 -6.42 -0.83 -5.38
CA LYS A 46 -7.73 -0.95 -6.03
C LYS A 46 -8.66 -1.94 -5.34
N ASN A 47 -8.14 -2.78 -4.44
CA ASN A 47 -8.93 -3.81 -3.79
C ASN A 47 -9.98 -3.21 -2.84
N LYS A 48 -11.17 -3.81 -2.81
CA LYS A 48 -12.30 -3.33 -2.00
C LYS A 48 -11.98 -3.33 -0.50
N ASP A 49 -11.27 -4.36 -0.05
CA ASP A 49 -10.88 -4.54 1.35
C ASP A 49 -9.97 -3.40 1.85
N HIS A 50 -8.98 -3.03 1.03
CA HIS A 50 -8.10 -1.91 1.33
C HIS A 50 -8.88 -0.59 1.40
N ARG A 51 -9.75 -0.33 0.41
CA ARG A 51 -10.64 0.85 0.42
C ARG A 51 -11.50 0.91 1.67
N PHE A 52 -12.08 -0.21 2.08
CA PHE A 52 -12.89 -0.29 3.29
C PHE A 52 -12.08 0.07 4.54
N ASN A 53 -10.84 -0.43 4.66
CA ASN A 53 -9.95 -0.06 5.77
C ASN A 53 -9.58 1.44 5.75
N VAL A 54 -9.31 2.01 4.57
CA VAL A 54 -9.05 3.44 4.40
C VAL A 54 -10.27 4.27 4.80
N GLU A 55 -11.47 3.89 4.35
CA GLU A 55 -12.72 4.59 4.68
C GLU A 55 -13.02 4.51 6.17
N LYS A 56 -12.81 3.35 6.81
CA LYS A 56 -12.94 3.17 8.25
C LYS A 56 -11.96 4.05 9.04
N ARG A 57 -10.73 4.21 8.55
CA ARG A 57 -9.74 5.12 9.16
C ARG A 57 -10.14 6.59 9.00
N LEU A 58 -10.69 6.95 7.84
CA LEU A 58 -11.08 8.34 7.54
C LEU A 58 -12.38 8.76 8.24
N ASN A 59 -13.26 7.80 8.54
CA ASN A 59 -14.51 8.02 9.26
C ASN A 59 -14.55 7.14 10.52
N PRO A 60 -13.76 7.47 11.55
CA PRO A 60 -13.94 6.90 12.87
C PRO A 60 -15.16 7.56 13.50
N ASP A 61 -16.27 6.81 13.62
CA ASP A 61 -17.41 7.19 14.47
C ASP A 61 -16.99 7.18 15.96
#